data_AF-A0A2V2N2J8-F1
#
_entry.id   AF-A0A2V2N2J8-F1
#
_cell.length_a   1.000
_cell.length_b   1.000
_cell.length_c   1.000
_cell.angle_alpha   90.00
_cell.angle_beta   90.00
_cell.angle_gamma   90.00
#
_symmetry.space_group_name_H-M   'P 1'
#
loop_
_entity.id
_entity.type
_entity.pdbx_description
1 polymer ?
#
loop_
_entity_poly.entity_id
_entity_poly.type
_entity_poly.pdbx_seq_one_letter_code
_entity_poly.pdbx_strand_id
1 'polypeptide(L)'
;MVILPASAVDTLSGDDEKFITDVTTEGLPLLNAIPDIMKDGFFNGNESTLQTVNKTQTEKINTFVKKVNEYKLSEKVTPVRNQYINTTELFKTDLTEYSTLTNSCGSCVAKMNEMYPKLLEEVNKTSSVVNQYKQA
;
A
#
# COMPACT_ATOMS: atom_id res chain seq x y z
N MET A 1 -28.36 41.96 -5.89
CA MET A 1 -28.48 40.49 -5.86
C MET A 1 -27.17 39.95 -6.39
N VAL A 2 -26.25 39.57 -5.51
CA VAL A 2 -24.95 39.02 -5.90
C VAL A 2 -25.15 37.53 -6.10
N ILE A 3 -25.17 37.09 -7.34
CA ILE A 3 -25.15 35.66 -7.68
C ILE A 3 -23.71 35.22 -7.46
N LEU A 4 -23.43 34.64 -6.29
CA LEU A 4 -22.18 33.92 -6.05
C LEU A 4 -22.16 32.70 -6.99
N PRO A 5 -21.07 32.46 -7.75
CA PRO A 5 -20.96 31.23 -8.51
C PRO A 5 -21.00 30.06 -7.52
N ALA A 6 -21.91 29.13 -7.76
CA ALA A 6 -21.93 27.85 -7.06
C ALA A 6 -20.51 27.29 -7.09
N SER A 7 -19.94 27.02 -5.91
CA SER A 7 -18.68 26.30 -5.77
C SER A 7 -18.75 25.10 -6.70
N ALA A 8 -17.90 25.07 -7.73
CA ALA A 8 -17.75 23.89 -8.56
C ALA A 8 -17.41 22.77 -7.57
N VAL A 9 -18.38 21.88 -7.36
CA VAL A 9 -18.07 20.56 -6.81
C VAL A 9 -17.12 20.01 -7.85
N ASP A 10 -15.82 20.04 -7.56
CA ASP A 10 -14.80 19.47 -8.43
C ASP A 10 -15.02 17.97 -8.43
N THR A 11 -15.96 17.53 -9.25
CA THR A 11 -16.26 16.13 -9.50
C THR A 11 -15.00 15.49 -10.04
N LEU A 12 -14.63 14.36 -9.44
CA LEU A 12 -13.53 13.53 -9.90
C LEU A 12 -13.74 13.18 -11.38
N SER A 13 -12.64 13.14 -12.13
CA SER A 13 -12.69 12.61 -13.50
C SER A 13 -12.91 11.10 -13.48
N GLY A 14 -13.36 10.51 -14.60
CA GLY A 14 -13.61 9.07 -14.66
C GLY A 14 -12.36 8.20 -14.40
N ASP A 15 -11.16 8.70 -14.67
CA ASP A 15 -9.90 8.02 -14.31
C ASP A 15 -9.55 8.20 -12.83
N ASP A 16 -9.86 9.36 -12.24
CA ASP A 16 -9.71 9.59 -10.80
C ASP A 16 -10.61 8.66 -9.99
N GLU A 17 -11.89 8.52 -10.36
CA GLU A 17 -12.85 7.63 -9.70
C GLU A 17 -12.41 6.17 -9.78
N LYS A 18 -11.96 5.71 -10.96
CA LYS A 18 -11.44 4.36 -11.16
C LYS A 18 -10.19 4.10 -10.32
N PHE A 19 -9.24 5.03 -10.32
CA PHE A 19 -8.04 4.92 -9.50
C PHE A 19 -8.38 4.83 -8.01
N ILE A 20 -9.22 5.73 -7.48
CA ILE A 20 -9.61 5.71 -6.07
C ILE A 20 -10.36 4.40 -5.74
N THR A 21 -11.22 3.94 -6.64
CA THR A 21 -11.92 2.65 -6.49
C THR A 21 -10.93 1.50 -6.41
N ASP A 22 -10.03 1.37 -7.38
CA ASP A 22 -9.02 0.31 -7.42
C ASP A 22 -8.11 0.31 -6.20
N VAL A 23 -7.62 1.48 -5.78
CA VAL A 23 -6.80 1.58 -4.58
C VAL A 23 -7.60 1.16 -3.35
N THR A 24 -8.89 1.47 -3.29
CA THR A 24 -9.74 1.08 -2.16
C THR A 24 -10.08 -0.41 -2.15
N THR A 25 -10.37 -1.01 -3.30
CA THR A 25 -10.89 -2.39 -3.40
C THR A 25 -9.80 -3.44 -3.58
N GLU A 26 -8.64 -3.07 -4.11
CA GLU A 26 -7.54 -3.98 -4.43
C GLU A 26 -6.23 -3.54 -3.75
N GLY A 27 -5.83 -2.26 -3.89
CA GLY A 27 -4.53 -1.76 -3.42
C GLY A 27 -4.35 -1.78 -1.90
N LEU A 28 -5.27 -1.15 -1.16
CA LEU A 28 -5.25 -1.13 0.31
C LEU A 28 -5.43 -2.52 0.91
N PRO A 29 -6.36 -3.38 0.43
CA PRO A 29 -6.42 -4.77 0.87
C PRO A 29 -5.13 -5.56 0.64
N LEU A 30 -4.45 -5.35 -0.50
CA LEU A 30 -3.14 -5.95 -0.76
C LEU A 30 -2.13 -5.53 0.31
N LEU A 31 -1.99 -4.22 0.55
CA LEU A 31 -1.03 -3.71 1.54
C LEU A 31 -1.37 -4.15 2.97
N ASN A 32 -2.64 -4.17 3.34
CA ASN A 32 -3.09 -4.62 4.67
C ASN A 32 -2.81 -6.11 4.93
N ALA A 33 -2.83 -6.95 3.90
CA ALA A 33 -2.61 -8.39 4.07
C ALA A 33 -1.13 -8.77 4.27
N ILE A 34 -0.20 -7.97 3.73
CA ILE A 34 1.23 -8.31 3.70
C ILE A 34 1.84 -8.49 5.11
N PRO A 35 1.61 -7.62 6.10
CA PRO A 35 2.20 -7.76 7.44
C PRO A 35 1.83 -9.10 8.11
N ASP A 36 0.58 -9.53 7.96
CA ASP A 36 0.10 -10.81 8.50
C ASP A 36 0.72 -12.00 7.78
N ILE A 37 0.83 -11.94 6.45
CA ILE A 37 1.51 -12.98 5.65
C ILE A 37 2.99 -13.08 6.04
N MET A 38 3.67 -11.95 6.25
CA MET A 38 5.06 -11.93 6.70
C MET A 38 5.18 -12.53 8.10
N LYS A 39 4.30 -12.16 9.03
CA LYS A 39 4.31 -12.70 10.38
C LYS A 39 4.12 -14.22 10.38
N ASP A 40 3.13 -14.72 9.64
CA ASP A 40 2.87 -16.15 9.53
C ASP A 40 4.06 -16.90 8.89
N GLY A 41 4.57 -16.38 7.77
CA GLY A 41 5.73 -16.95 7.09
C GLY A 41 7.00 -16.95 7.96
N PHE A 42 7.20 -15.93 8.80
CA PHE A 42 8.32 -15.87 9.73
C PHE A 42 8.23 -16.91 10.83
N PHE A 43 7.10 -16.99 11.54
CA PHE A 43 6.99 -17.86 12.71
C PHE A 43 6.74 -19.34 12.36
N ASN A 44 6.08 -19.61 11.24
CA ASN A 44 5.64 -20.96 10.87
C ASN A 44 6.35 -21.52 9.63
N GLY A 45 7.06 -20.68 8.87
CA GLY A 45 7.74 -21.08 7.64
C GLY A 45 9.21 -21.44 7.81
N ASN A 46 9.83 -21.79 6.68
CA ASN A 46 11.28 -21.94 6.54
C ASN A 46 11.84 -20.82 5.63
N GLU A 47 13.15 -20.81 5.40
CA GLU A 47 13.80 -19.79 4.56
C GLU A 47 13.17 -19.70 3.14
N SER A 48 12.82 -20.84 2.53
CA SER A 48 12.14 -20.88 1.24
C SER A 48 10.75 -20.23 1.28
N THR A 49 10.02 -20.37 2.40
CA THR A 49 8.76 -19.66 2.64
C THR A 49 8.98 -18.15 2.64
N LEU A 50 10.02 -17.64 3.31
CA LEU A 50 10.30 -16.21 3.36
C LEU A 50 10.62 -15.65 1.98
N GLN A 51 11.47 -16.34 1.21
CA GLN A 51 11.81 -15.96 -0.16
C GLN A 51 10.58 -15.99 -1.08
N THR A 52 9.72 -17.00 -0.93
CA THR A 52 8.48 -17.13 -1.70
C THR A 52 7.51 -15.99 -1.38
N VAL A 53 7.31 -15.68 -0.09
CA VAL A 53 6.48 -14.55 0.34
C VAL A 53 7.01 -13.23 -0.23
N ASN A 54 8.31 -12.96 -0.10
CA ASN A 54 8.91 -11.76 -0.71
C ASN A 54 8.63 -11.69 -2.21
N LYS A 55 8.96 -12.75 -2.96
CA LYS A 55 8.74 -12.79 -4.41
C LYS A 55 7.27 -12.54 -4.78
N THR A 56 6.35 -13.29 -4.17
CA THR A 56 4.92 -13.22 -4.51
C THR A 56 4.31 -11.88 -4.15
N GLN A 57 4.60 -11.32 -2.97
CA GLN A 57 4.02 -10.04 -2.57
C GLN A 57 4.64 -8.87 -3.34
N THR A 58 5.95 -8.90 -3.61
CA THR A 58 6.63 -7.91 -4.46
C THR A 58 6.06 -7.91 -5.89
N GLU A 59 5.77 -9.09 -6.46
CA GLU A 59 5.15 -9.19 -7.79
C GLU A 59 3.72 -8.62 -7.81
N LYS A 60 2.91 -8.89 -6.78
CA LYS A 60 1.57 -8.29 -6.63
C LYS A 60 1.64 -6.78 -6.51
N ILE A 61 2.56 -6.26 -5.70
CA ILE A 61 2.82 -4.83 -5.57
C ILE A 61 3.19 -4.24 -6.93
N ASN A 62 4.17 -4.80 -7.62
CA ASN A 62 4.64 -4.28 -8.92
C ASN A 62 3.52 -4.31 -9.97
N THR A 63 2.71 -5.36 -9.99
CA THR A 63 1.54 -5.48 -10.88
C THR A 63 0.54 -4.36 -10.62
N PHE A 64 0.22 -4.10 -9.36
CA PHE A 64 -0.71 -3.04 -9.01
C PHE A 64 -0.13 -1.64 -9.21
N VAL A 65 1.16 -1.42 -8.89
CA VAL A 65 1.87 -0.16 -9.17
C VAL A 65 1.87 0.14 -10.67
N LYS A 66 2.05 -0.87 -11.52
CA LYS A 66 1.92 -0.71 -12.97
C LYS A 66 0.52 -0.24 -13.35
N LYS A 67 -0.53 -0.91 -12.85
CA LYS A 67 -1.95 -0.54 -13.07
C LYS A 67 -2.20 0.92 -12.69
N VAL A 68 -1.78 1.36 -11.50
CA VAL A 68 -2.07 2.73 -11.03
C VAL A 68 -1.28 3.82 -11.77
N ASN A 69 -0.14 3.47 -12.37
CA ASN A 69 0.63 4.40 -13.20
C ASN A 69 0.04 4.61 -14.59
N GLU A 70 -0.88 3.76 -15.04
CA GLU A 70 -1.56 3.89 -16.34
C GLU A 70 -2.70 4.92 -16.30
N TYR A 71 -3.20 5.29 -15.11
CA TYR A 71 -4.25 6.30 -14.96
C TYR A 71 -3.77 7.72 -15.25
N LYS A 72 -4.61 8.48 -15.98
CA LYS A 72 -4.41 9.92 -16.21
C LYS A 72 -5.14 10.72 -15.13
N LEU A 73 -4.44 10.91 -14.02
CA LEU A 73 -4.99 11.53 -12.82
C LEU A 73 -4.96 13.06 -12.91
N SER A 74 -5.95 13.69 -12.27
CA SER A 74 -5.93 15.12 -12.02
C SER A 74 -4.83 15.50 -11.02
N GLU A 75 -4.51 16.80 -10.95
CA GLU A 75 -3.57 17.34 -9.95
C GLU A 75 -4.03 17.06 -8.52
N LYS A 76 -5.34 16.90 -8.30
CA LYS A 76 -5.92 16.62 -6.98
C LYS A 76 -5.65 15.21 -6.50
N VAL A 77 -5.65 14.24 -7.40
CA VAL A 77 -5.55 12.80 -7.09
C VAL A 77 -4.13 12.25 -7.28
N THR A 78 -3.30 12.94 -8.07
CA THR A 78 -1.88 12.61 -8.22
C THR A 78 -1.13 12.45 -6.88
N PRO A 79 -1.33 13.30 -5.85
CA PRO A 79 -0.75 13.10 -4.53
C PRO A 79 -1.15 11.78 -3.86
N VAL A 80 -2.37 11.30 -4.08
CA VAL A 80 -2.86 10.02 -3.55
C VAL A 80 -2.10 8.85 -4.18
N ARG A 81 -1.90 8.88 -5.51
CA ARG A 81 -1.06 7.89 -6.21
C ARG A 81 0.37 7.92 -5.69
N ASN A 82 0.94 9.11 -5.50
CA ASN A 82 2.31 9.23 -5.01
C ASN A 82 2.45 8.68 -3.58
N GLN A 83 1.48 8.96 -2.71
CA GLN A 83 1.44 8.38 -1.36
C GLN A 83 1.36 6.85 -1.41
N TYR A 84 0.48 6.29 -2.26
CA TYR A 84 0.38 4.84 -2.45
C TYR A 84 1.70 4.23 -2.94
N ILE A 85 2.33 4.81 -3.97
CA ILE A 85 3.61 4.35 -4.51
C ILE A 85 4.70 4.40 -3.44
N ASN A 86 4.80 5.50 -2.68
CA ASN A 86 5.78 5.63 -1.61
C ASN A 86 5.62 4.55 -0.53
N THR A 87 4.38 4.26 -0.12
CA THR A 87 4.11 3.13 0.79
C THR A 87 4.54 1.81 0.16
N THR A 88 4.27 1.57 -1.12
CA THR A 88 4.70 0.32 -1.78
C THR A 88 6.22 0.14 -1.85
N GLU A 89 7.00 1.22 -1.99
CA GLU A 89 8.47 1.16 -1.96
C GLU A 89 9.01 0.75 -0.57
N LEU A 90 8.39 1.27 0.49
CA LEU A 90 8.69 0.86 1.86
C LEU A 90 8.38 -0.63 2.07
N PHE A 91 7.22 -1.08 1.61
CA PHE A 91 6.85 -2.50 1.67
C PHE A 91 7.83 -3.40 0.93
N LYS A 92 8.28 -3.02 -0.27
CA LYS A 92 9.28 -3.80 -1.04
C LYS A 92 10.63 -3.86 -0.32
N THR A 93 11.03 -2.78 0.33
CA THR A 93 12.25 -2.73 1.14
C THR A 93 12.15 -3.68 2.33
N ASP A 94 11.07 -3.60 3.10
CA ASP A 94 10.85 -4.44 4.28
C ASP A 94 10.62 -5.92 3.90
N LEU A 95 10.00 -6.22 2.74
CA LEU A 95 9.90 -7.58 2.18
C LEU A 95 11.26 -8.16 1.79
N THR A 96 12.16 -7.32 1.28
CA THR A 96 13.53 -7.73 0.97
C THR A 96 14.28 -8.07 2.25
N GLU A 97 14.23 -7.19 3.26
CA GLU A 97 14.83 -7.44 4.58
C GLU A 97 14.26 -8.71 5.22
N TYR A 98 12.93 -8.85 5.23
CA TYR A 98 12.22 -10.03 5.71
C TYR A 98 12.73 -11.33 5.10
N SER A 99 13.02 -11.36 3.79
CA SER A 99 13.50 -12.58 3.12
C SER A 99 14.89 -13.05 3.55
N THR A 100 15.61 -12.22 4.29
CA THR A 100 16.94 -12.54 4.85
C THR A 100 16.89 -13.02 6.29
N LEU A 101 15.73 -12.93 6.95
CA LEU A 101 15.60 -13.26 8.37
C LEU A 101 15.54 -14.77 8.61
N THR A 102 15.81 -15.19 9.84
CA THR A 102 15.58 -16.57 10.31
C THR A 102 14.82 -16.55 11.63
N ASN A 103 13.93 -17.51 11.86
CA ASN A 103 13.18 -17.59 13.12
C ASN A 103 13.99 -18.12 14.31
N SER A 104 15.23 -18.55 14.06
CA SER A 104 16.16 -19.09 15.06
C SER A 104 17.03 -18.02 15.74
N CYS A 105 16.91 -16.76 15.31
CA CYS A 105 17.78 -15.67 15.73
C CYS A 105 16.98 -14.58 16.48
N GLY A 106 17.37 -14.28 17.72
CA GLY A 106 16.63 -13.33 18.57
C GLY A 106 16.54 -11.91 17.99
N SER A 107 17.59 -11.46 17.30
CA SER A 107 17.59 -10.18 16.58
C SER A 107 16.66 -10.19 15.36
N CYS A 108 16.44 -11.34 14.73
CA CYS A 108 15.51 -11.49 13.61
C CYS A 108 14.06 -11.38 14.08
N VAL A 109 13.74 -11.99 15.23
CA VAL A 109 12.42 -11.84 15.88
C VAL A 109 12.16 -10.37 16.25
N ALA A 110 13.17 -9.70 16.83
CA ALA A 110 13.07 -8.28 17.15
C ALA A 110 12.81 -7.43 15.91
N LYS A 111 13.52 -7.70 14.80
CA LYS A 111 13.31 -7.01 13.53
C LYS A 111 11.90 -7.24 12.96
N MET A 112 11.40 -8.47 13.00
CA MET A 112 10.03 -8.77 12.57
C MET A 112 8.98 -8.00 13.39
N ASN A 113 9.19 -7.91 14.72
CA ASN A 113 8.32 -7.15 15.62
C ASN A 113 8.40 -5.63 15.41
N GLU A 114 9.49 -5.12 14.84
CA GLU A 114 9.64 -3.71 14.45
C GLU A 114 8.94 -3.41 13.11
N MET A 115 9.14 -4.28 12.11
CA MET A 115 8.56 -4.08 10.77
C MET A 115 7.03 -4.16 10.78
N TYR A 116 6.44 -5.10 11.53
CA TYR A 116 4.99 -5.33 11.52
C TYR A 116 4.15 -4.08 11.85
N PRO A 117 4.34 -3.40 13.00
CA PRO A 117 3.58 -2.20 13.33
C PRO A 117 3.86 -1.03 12.38
N LYS A 118 5.12 -0.87 11.93
CA LYS A 118 5.52 0.16 10.96
C LYS A 118 4.76 0.02 9.65
N LEU A 119 4.66 -1.20 9.12
CA LEU A 119 3.92 -1.46 7.88
C LEU A 119 2.43 -1.15 8.05
N LEU A 120 1.81 -1.55 9.16
CA LEU A 120 0.40 -1.24 9.45
C LEU A 120 0.15 0.27 9.58
N GLU A 121 1.05 1.01 10.23
CA GLU A 121 0.95 2.47 10.34
C GLU A 121 0.95 3.14 8.96
N GLU A 122 1.83 2.69 8.06
CA GLU A 122 1.89 3.23 6.69
C GLU A 122 0.64 2.88 5.86
N VAL A 123 0.03 1.70 6.05
CA VAL A 123 -1.27 1.42 5.39
C VAL A 123 -2.37 2.31 5.95
N ASN A 124 -2.41 2.55 7.26
CA ASN A 124 -3.40 3.43 7.88
C ASN A 124 -3.27 4.87 7.37
N LYS A 125 -2.03 5.36 7.24
CA LYS A 125 -1.74 6.68 6.65
C LYS A 125 -2.24 6.77 5.21
N THR A 126 -1.92 5.79 4.37
CA THR A 126 -2.36 5.77 2.96
C THR A 126 -3.89 5.62 2.87
N SER A 127 -4.50 4.80 3.72
CA SER A 127 -5.95 4.65 3.81
C SER A 127 -6.64 5.96 4.20
N SER A 128 -6.07 6.70 5.16
CA SER A 128 -6.59 8.01 5.57
C SER A 128 -6.60 8.99 4.40
N VAL A 129 -5.50 9.05 3.64
CA VAL A 129 -5.40 9.89 2.44
C VAL A 129 -6.43 9.47 1.40
N VAL A 130 -6.55 8.18 1.07
CA VAL A 130 -7.52 7.69 0.07
C VAL A 130 -8.97 8.00 0.49
N ASN A 131 -9.30 7.81 1.77
CA ASN A 131 -10.66 8.03 2.29
C ASN A 131 -11.10 9.50 2.25
N GLN A 132 -10.17 10.47 2.29
CA GLN A 132 -10.48 11.88 2.14
C GLN A 132 -11.07 12.21 0.75
N TYR A 133 -10.72 11.41 -0.27
CA TYR A 133 -11.19 11.60 -1.65
C TYR A 133 -12.41 10.74 -1.99
N LYS A 134 -12.82 9.85 -1.09
CA LYS A 134 -14.04 9.04 -1.22
C LYS A 134 -15.30 9.77 -0.73
N GLN A 135 -15.12 10.88 -0.01
CA GLN A 135 -16.20 11.69 0.58
C GLN A 135 -16.35 13.07 -0.08
N ALA A 136 -15.60 13.34 -1.15
CA ALA A 136 -15.57 14.61 -1.87
C ALA A 136 -16.51 14.60 -3.09
#